data_AF-A0AA38H4H3-F1
#
_entry.id   AF-A0AA38H4H3-F1
#
_cell.length_a   1.000
_cell.length_b   1.000
_cell.length_c   1.000
_cell.angle_alpha   90.00
_cell.angle_beta   90.00
_cell.angle_gamma   90.00
#
_symmetry.space_group_name_H-M   'P 1'
#
loop_
_entity.id
_entity.type
_entity.pdbx_description
1 polymer ?
#
loop_
_entity_poly.entity_id
_entity_poly.type
_entity_poly.pdbx_seq_one_letter_code
_entity_poly.pdbx_strand_id
1 'polypeptide(L)'
;MLFPTLLPLLALLPITLSAPAPAPAPSLEKRYTSVLIYSSRRPSLCLSTDFIRGPRPGIGVTLVDCSTAILWDISPGAGVVRVTGNDLVLDASYNPGNGGLLTVEQQQQGKMSQNWYLTDDARIAITGGNQCLDDSGSGLQTWQCTTGNTNQIFYTRAPTSTSSPGSNNPTLPPDIPYSTIYTDPDTRDRLHALGRSDLCVSVLGGQARAGAAVGVTYCVPNSDSRVSLQLFDLYSTYSRSGGRIYLASDRNYCLSTPDGNGGGTTLQRCDQARDWTYNAQNQRWFVSGTTTCLDVRAESRAGNESPLSSFRILQSWLCYDNSPNQSFYVLPN
;
A
#
# COMPACT_ATOMS: atom_id res chain seq x y z
N MET A 1 21.83 -6.40 -87.53
CA MET A 1 20.99 -7.12 -86.55
C MET A 1 21.78 -7.17 -85.26
N LEU A 2 21.53 -6.24 -84.33
CA LEU A 2 22.24 -6.12 -83.06
C LEU A 2 21.18 -6.30 -81.96
N PHE A 3 21.25 -7.42 -81.25
CA PHE A 3 20.47 -7.67 -80.04
C PHE A 3 21.21 -7.07 -78.84
N PRO A 4 20.60 -6.19 -78.03
CA PRO A 4 21.15 -5.85 -76.72
C PRO A 4 20.63 -6.83 -75.67
N THR A 5 21.56 -7.43 -74.95
CA THR A 5 21.35 -8.24 -73.75
C THR A 5 20.86 -7.37 -72.60
N LEU A 6 19.69 -7.69 -72.05
CA LEU A 6 19.13 -7.07 -70.85
C LEU A 6 19.69 -7.77 -69.60
N LEU A 7 20.45 -7.06 -68.76
CA LEU A 7 20.81 -7.50 -67.41
C LEU A 7 19.62 -7.25 -66.45
N PRO A 8 19.24 -8.20 -65.57
CA PRO A 8 18.26 -7.92 -64.53
C PRO A 8 18.95 -7.26 -63.32
N LEU A 9 18.51 -6.05 -62.99
CA LEU A 9 18.93 -5.33 -61.78
C LEU A 9 18.15 -5.91 -60.59
N LEU A 10 18.81 -6.75 -59.77
CA LEU A 10 18.23 -7.31 -58.55
C LEU A 10 18.25 -6.24 -57.44
N ALA A 11 17.10 -5.61 -57.19
CA ALA A 11 16.94 -4.63 -56.13
C ALA A 11 16.91 -5.33 -54.75
N LEU A 12 17.98 -5.16 -53.98
CA LEU A 12 18.04 -5.54 -52.56
C LEU A 12 17.29 -4.49 -51.72
N LEU A 13 16.07 -4.83 -51.29
CA LEU A 13 15.35 -4.05 -50.27
C LEU A 13 15.97 -4.28 -48.88
N PRO A 14 16.26 -3.22 -48.11
CA PRO A 14 16.68 -3.37 -46.72
C PRO A 14 15.48 -3.81 -45.86
N ILE A 15 15.59 -4.98 -45.25
CA ILE A 15 14.66 -5.47 -44.23
C ILE A 15 14.96 -4.69 -42.95
N THR A 16 14.20 -3.63 -42.69
CA THR A 16 14.24 -2.93 -41.41
C THR A 16 13.55 -3.79 -40.35
N LEU A 17 14.32 -4.41 -39.46
CA LEU A 17 13.77 -5.02 -38.24
C LEU A 17 13.19 -3.90 -37.36
N SER A 18 11.87 -3.71 -37.39
CA SER A 18 11.18 -2.92 -36.37
C SER A 18 11.22 -3.70 -35.06
N ALA A 19 12.10 -3.32 -34.14
CA ALA A 19 12.03 -3.82 -32.78
C ALA A 19 10.66 -3.44 -32.19
N PRO A 20 9.92 -4.36 -31.55
CA PRO A 20 8.71 -4.02 -30.84
C PRO A 20 9.07 -2.96 -29.79
N ALA A 21 8.29 -1.86 -29.76
CA ALA A 21 8.44 -0.84 -28.74
C ALA A 21 8.37 -1.52 -27.35
N PRO A 22 9.28 -1.20 -26.43
CA PRO A 22 9.19 -1.71 -25.07
C PRO A 22 7.80 -1.38 -24.53
N ALA A 23 7.10 -2.39 -24.01
CA ALA A 23 5.82 -2.19 -23.36
C ALA A 23 5.97 -1.07 -22.31
N PRO A 24 4.99 -0.16 -22.17
CA PRO A 24 5.00 0.81 -21.09
C PRO A 24 5.26 0.06 -19.78
N ALA A 25 6.22 0.53 -18.99
CA ALA A 25 6.41 0.01 -17.65
C ALA A 25 5.05 0.02 -16.92
N PRO A 26 4.66 -1.05 -16.22
CA PRO A 26 3.40 -1.06 -15.48
C PRO A 26 3.41 0.15 -14.55
N SER A 27 2.41 1.02 -14.68
CA SER A 27 2.21 2.11 -13.72
C SER A 27 2.02 1.47 -12.35
N LEU A 28 2.94 1.75 -11.43
CA LEU A 28 2.83 1.36 -10.02
C LEU A 28 1.78 2.26 -9.36
N GLU A 29 0.51 2.02 -9.67
CA GLU A 29 -0.62 2.70 -9.04
C GLU A 29 -0.77 2.22 -7.59
N LYS A 30 -1.02 3.17 -6.68
CA LYS A 30 -1.27 2.98 -5.24
C LYS A 30 -2.32 1.87 -5.05
N ARG A 31 -2.18 0.98 -4.07
CA ARG A 31 -3.20 -0.04 -3.76
C ARG A 31 -3.59 0.07 -2.31
N TYR A 32 -4.88 0.28 -2.04
CA TYR A 32 -5.47 0.18 -0.72
C TYR A 32 -5.95 -1.27 -0.55
N THR A 33 -5.42 -1.97 0.44
CA THR A 33 -5.81 -3.35 0.76
C THR A 33 -6.39 -3.40 2.16
N SER A 34 -7.42 -4.21 2.37
CA SER A 34 -8.05 -4.40 3.68
C SER A 34 -8.53 -3.10 4.33
N VAL A 35 -9.11 -2.19 3.54
CA VAL A 35 -9.59 -0.90 4.02
C VAL A 35 -11.10 -0.89 4.23
N LEU A 36 -11.54 -0.04 5.16
CA LEU A 36 -12.91 0.45 5.17
C LEU A 36 -13.08 1.51 4.09
N ILE A 37 -14.17 1.44 3.34
CA ILE A 37 -14.61 2.51 2.42
C ILE A 37 -15.80 3.19 3.09
N TYR A 38 -15.75 4.49 3.35
CA TYR A 38 -16.82 5.21 4.06
C TYR A 38 -17.34 6.41 3.29
N SER A 39 -18.64 6.67 3.45
CA SER A 39 -19.32 7.81 2.82
C SER A 39 -18.87 9.12 3.45
N SER A 40 -18.50 10.12 2.65
CA SER A 40 -18.18 11.45 3.18
C SER A 40 -19.38 12.11 3.88
N ARG A 41 -20.61 11.78 3.44
CA ARG A 41 -21.86 12.26 4.02
C ARG A 41 -22.15 11.62 5.37
N ARG A 42 -21.73 10.36 5.55
CA ARG A 42 -22.00 9.56 6.76
C ARG A 42 -20.71 8.86 7.23
N PRO A 43 -19.74 9.58 7.84
CA PRO A 43 -18.40 9.05 8.12
C PRO A 43 -18.32 7.91 9.16
N SER A 44 -19.41 7.65 9.87
CA SER A 44 -19.56 6.49 10.76
C SER A 44 -20.06 5.23 10.03
N LEU A 45 -20.48 5.36 8.77
CA LEU A 45 -21.00 4.26 7.98
C LEU A 45 -20.06 3.88 6.82
N CYS A 46 -19.83 2.58 6.70
CA CYS A 46 -18.89 1.98 5.77
C CYS A 46 -19.59 1.04 4.79
N LEU A 47 -19.06 1.01 3.56
CA LEU A 47 -19.44 0.12 2.48
C LEU A 47 -19.32 -1.32 2.97
N SER A 48 -20.42 -2.07 2.91
CA SER A 48 -20.43 -3.46 3.33
C SER A 48 -21.53 -4.25 2.65
N THR A 49 -21.43 -5.56 2.67
CA THR A 49 -22.60 -6.42 2.49
C THR A 49 -23.40 -6.50 3.79
N ASP A 50 -24.64 -6.96 3.71
CA ASP A 50 -25.46 -7.30 4.88
C ASP A 50 -24.70 -8.23 5.85
N PHE A 51 -24.51 -7.76 7.09
CA PHE A 51 -23.73 -8.42 8.14
C PHE A 51 -24.24 -9.82 8.47
N ILE A 52 -25.57 -10.05 8.44
CA ILE A 52 -26.16 -11.33 8.83
C ILE A 52 -25.77 -12.45 7.85
N ARG A 53 -25.57 -12.08 6.59
CA ARG A 53 -25.39 -13.02 5.48
C ARG A 53 -23.94 -13.18 5.05
N GLY A 54 -23.09 -12.21 5.37
CA GLY A 54 -21.71 -12.17 4.89
C GLY A 54 -21.63 -12.02 3.36
N PRO A 55 -20.43 -11.84 2.80
CA PRO A 55 -20.24 -11.64 1.38
C PRO A 55 -20.44 -12.96 0.61
N ARG A 56 -21.39 -12.96 -0.32
CA ARG A 56 -21.63 -14.04 -1.31
C ARG A 56 -22.27 -13.44 -2.57
N PRO A 57 -22.14 -14.09 -3.75
CA PRO A 57 -22.65 -13.55 -5.01
C PRO A 57 -24.13 -13.15 -4.91
N GLY A 58 -24.48 -12.02 -5.52
CA GLY A 58 -25.83 -11.47 -5.56
C GLY A 58 -26.29 -10.73 -4.30
N ILE A 59 -25.47 -10.64 -3.24
CA ILE A 59 -25.85 -9.87 -2.05
C ILE A 59 -25.66 -8.38 -2.30
N GLY A 60 -26.70 -7.62 -1.94
CA GLY A 60 -26.69 -6.17 -2.01
C GLY A 60 -25.62 -5.54 -1.13
N VAL A 61 -25.02 -4.48 -1.65
CA VAL A 61 -24.06 -3.65 -0.94
C VAL A 61 -24.81 -2.45 -0.33
N THR A 62 -24.48 -2.15 0.93
CA THR A 62 -25.11 -1.11 1.73
C THR A 62 -24.09 -0.39 2.59
N LEU A 63 -24.55 0.56 3.39
CA LEU A 63 -23.76 1.25 4.41
C LEU A 63 -24.15 0.72 5.80
N VAL A 64 -23.19 0.17 6.54
CA VAL A 64 -23.37 -0.31 7.93
C VAL A 64 -22.41 0.43 8.85
N ASP A 65 -22.56 0.26 10.17
CA ASP A 65 -21.59 0.79 11.12
C ASP A 65 -20.17 0.29 10.79
N CYS A 66 -19.20 1.20 10.73
CA CYS A 66 -17.83 0.87 10.36
C CYS A 66 -17.16 -0.18 11.26
N SER A 67 -17.63 -0.39 12.49
CA SER A 67 -17.15 -1.45 13.39
C SER A 67 -17.57 -2.86 12.97
N THR A 68 -18.61 -3.00 12.13
CA THR A 68 -19.14 -4.29 11.65
C THR A 68 -19.04 -4.47 10.14
N ALA A 69 -18.52 -3.47 9.43
CA ALA A 69 -18.35 -3.49 8.00
C ALA A 69 -17.26 -4.47 7.55
N ILE A 70 -17.46 -5.07 6.37
CA ILE A 70 -16.42 -5.84 5.68
C ILE A 70 -15.32 -4.92 5.12
N LEU A 71 -14.18 -5.52 4.77
CA LEU A 71 -13.02 -4.83 4.23
C LEU A 71 -12.93 -4.99 2.70
N TRP A 72 -12.32 -3.99 2.06
CA TRP A 72 -12.19 -3.91 0.61
C TRP A 72 -10.74 -3.67 0.18
N ASP A 73 -10.41 -4.20 -0.99
CA ASP A 73 -9.21 -3.87 -1.76
C ASP A 73 -9.62 -2.99 -2.95
N ILE A 74 -8.97 -1.83 -3.09
CA ILE A 74 -9.24 -0.83 -4.13
C ILE A 74 -7.94 -0.11 -4.50
N SER A 75 -7.77 0.32 -5.74
CA SER A 75 -6.59 1.07 -6.21
C SER A 75 -7.05 2.34 -6.92
N PRO A 76 -6.34 3.49 -6.84
CA PRO A 76 -6.55 4.61 -7.75
C PRO A 76 -6.43 4.16 -9.19
N GLY A 77 -7.11 4.89 -10.09
CA GLY A 77 -7.20 4.47 -11.47
C GLY A 77 -8.22 3.36 -11.69
N ALA A 78 -8.16 2.73 -12.86
CA ALA A 78 -9.10 1.71 -13.29
C ALA A 78 -8.78 0.34 -12.68
N GLY A 79 -9.78 -0.33 -12.10
CA GLY A 79 -9.60 -1.65 -11.51
C GLY A 79 -10.89 -2.20 -10.91
N VAL A 80 -10.74 -3.23 -10.07
CA VAL A 80 -11.86 -3.83 -9.33
C VAL A 80 -11.84 -3.34 -7.89
N VAL A 81 -13.02 -3.21 -7.29
CA VAL A 81 -13.17 -3.03 -5.84
C VAL A 81 -13.52 -4.41 -5.27
N ARG A 82 -12.57 -5.08 -4.64
CA ARG A 82 -12.68 -6.49 -4.23
C ARG A 82 -12.95 -6.60 -2.74
N VAL A 83 -13.76 -7.56 -2.32
CA VAL A 83 -13.88 -7.93 -0.90
C VAL A 83 -12.57 -8.59 -0.46
N THR A 84 -11.94 -8.05 0.58
CA THR A 84 -10.64 -8.57 1.06
C THR A 84 -10.74 -10.05 1.43
N GLY A 85 -9.79 -10.85 0.94
CA GLY A 85 -9.70 -12.28 1.23
C GLY A 85 -10.68 -13.17 0.45
N ASN A 86 -11.36 -12.63 -0.57
CA ASN A 86 -12.30 -13.38 -1.42
C ASN A 86 -12.23 -12.90 -2.89
N ASP A 87 -12.78 -13.66 -3.84
CA ASP A 87 -12.85 -13.33 -5.27
C ASP A 87 -14.11 -12.52 -5.64
N LEU A 88 -14.84 -12.05 -4.63
CA LEU A 88 -16.03 -11.23 -4.81
C LEU A 88 -15.67 -9.77 -5.04
N VAL A 89 -16.33 -9.14 -6.01
CA VAL A 89 -16.09 -7.73 -6.39
C VAL A 89 -17.38 -6.93 -6.38
N LEU A 90 -17.27 -5.62 -6.12
CA LEU A 90 -18.37 -4.68 -6.24
C LEU A 90 -18.87 -4.65 -7.69
N ASP A 91 -20.18 -4.82 -7.87
CA ASP A 91 -20.84 -4.90 -9.16
C ASP A 91 -22.00 -3.91 -9.21
N ALA A 92 -22.01 -3.07 -10.24
CA ALA A 92 -23.11 -2.13 -10.51
C ALA A 92 -24.26 -2.73 -11.33
N SER A 93 -24.33 -4.06 -11.40
CA SER A 93 -25.27 -4.83 -12.21
C SER A 93 -25.13 -4.55 -13.73
N TYR A 94 -25.92 -5.25 -14.55
CA TYR A 94 -25.77 -5.21 -16.02
C TYR A 94 -25.99 -3.82 -16.66
N ASN A 95 -26.74 -2.92 -16.01
CA ASN A 95 -27.03 -1.58 -16.53
C ASN A 95 -26.91 -0.54 -15.40
N PRO A 96 -25.73 0.07 -15.21
CA PRO A 96 -25.45 0.93 -14.07
C PRO A 96 -26.02 2.35 -14.26
N GLY A 97 -27.31 2.49 -14.55
CA GLY A 97 -27.97 3.80 -14.67
C GLY A 97 -28.16 4.50 -13.33
N ASN A 98 -28.76 5.68 -13.35
CA ASN A 98 -29.16 6.37 -12.12
C ASN A 98 -30.14 5.50 -11.31
N GLY A 99 -29.83 5.30 -10.02
CA GLY A 99 -30.62 4.41 -9.15
C GLY A 99 -30.27 2.92 -9.29
N GLY A 100 -29.19 2.58 -10.00
CA GLY A 100 -28.74 1.20 -10.13
C GLY A 100 -28.32 0.60 -8.79
N LEU A 101 -28.76 -0.62 -8.51
CA LEU A 101 -28.41 -1.33 -7.29
C LEU A 101 -26.99 -1.90 -7.38
N LEU A 102 -26.32 -1.95 -6.23
CA LEU A 102 -25.00 -2.52 -6.09
C LEU A 102 -25.06 -3.87 -5.41
N THR A 103 -24.32 -4.83 -5.95
CA THR A 103 -24.14 -6.15 -5.35
C THR A 103 -22.66 -6.48 -5.25
N VAL A 104 -22.33 -7.56 -4.53
CA VAL A 104 -21.07 -8.26 -4.74
C VAL A 104 -21.31 -9.47 -5.64
N GLU A 105 -20.42 -9.69 -6.60
CA GLU A 105 -20.50 -10.80 -7.55
C GLU A 105 -19.15 -11.49 -7.71
N GLN A 106 -19.15 -12.70 -8.28
CA GLN A 106 -17.91 -13.31 -8.75
C GLN A 106 -17.23 -12.40 -9.78
N GLN A 107 -15.91 -12.23 -9.66
CA GLN A 107 -15.17 -11.46 -10.64
C GLN A 107 -15.28 -12.08 -12.04
N GLN A 108 -15.71 -11.29 -13.02
CA GLN A 108 -15.82 -11.67 -14.42
C GLN A 108 -14.88 -10.81 -15.25
N GLN A 109 -13.98 -11.45 -16.01
CA GLN A 109 -13.00 -10.75 -16.83
C GLN A 109 -13.71 -9.86 -17.87
N GLY A 110 -13.35 -8.57 -17.89
CA GLY A 110 -13.87 -7.61 -18.87
C GLY A 110 -15.30 -7.11 -18.59
N LYS A 111 -15.93 -7.47 -17.46
CA LYS A 111 -17.26 -6.97 -17.13
C LYS A 111 -17.20 -5.50 -16.69
N MET A 112 -17.75 -4.62 -17.51
CA MET A 112 -17.71 -3.17 -17.28
C MET A 112 -18.36 -2.75 -15.96
N SER A 113 -19.42 -3.44 -15.51
CA SER A 113 -20.09 -3.14 -14.24
C SER A 113 -19.27 -3.47 -12.99
N GLN A 114 -18.13 -4.17 -13.15
CA GLN A 114 -17.18 -4.49 -12.09
C GLN A 114 -15.88 -3.69 -12.22
N ASN A 115 -15.76 -2.88 -13.27
CA ASN A 115 -14.58 -2.06 -13.53
C ASN A 115 -14.85 -0.63 -13.04
N TRP A 116 -14.21 -0.31 -11.94
CA TRP A 116 -14.33 0.95 -11.24
C TRP A 116 -13.07 1.80 -11.41
N TYR A 117 -13.22 3.11 -11.29
CA TYR A 117 -12.17 4.10 -11.35
C TYR A 117 -12.20 4.91 -10.07
N LEU A 118 -11.20 4.74 -9.20
CA LEU A 118 -11.04 5.60 -8.03
C LEU A 118 -10.33 6.89 -8.47
N THR A 119 -11.07 7.99 -8.48
CA THR A 119 -10.60 9.31 -8.91
C THR A 119 -9.77 10.01 -7.82
N ASP A 120 -8.98 11.00 -8.22
CA ASP A 120 -8.17 11.81 -7.32
C ASP A 120 -9.02 12.62 -6.32
N ASP A 121 -10.28 12.89 -6.65
CA ASP A 121 -11.25 13.56 -5.78
C ASP A 121 -12.15 12.59 -5.01
N ALA A 122 -11.68 11.35 -4.82
CA ALA A 122 -12.25 10.32 -3.97
C ALA A 122 -13.67 9.87 -4.38
N ARG A 123 -13.95 9.80 -5.69
CA ARG A 123 -15.15 9.13 -6.24
C ARG A 123 -14.78 7.74 -6.74
N ILE A 124 -15.72 6.81 -6.63
CA ILE A 124 -15.60 5.46 -7.19
C ILE A 124 -16.56 5.41 -8.40
N ALA A 125 -16.03 5.62 -9.59
CA ALA A 125 -16.81 5.72 -10.84
C ALA A 125 -16.74 4.45 -11.68
N ILE A 126 -17.68 4.19 -12.58
CA ILE A 126 -17.53 3.13 -13.58
C ILE A 126 -16.49 3.57 -14.62
N THR A 127 -15.46 2.76 -14.86
CA THR A 127 -14.39 3.06 -15.79
C THR A 127 -14.95 3.31 -17.19
N GLY A 128 -14.64 4.47 -17.77
CA GLY A 128 -15.14 4.87 -19.11
C GLY A 128 -16.63 5.21 -19.16
N GLY A 129 -17.32 5.22 -18.02
CA GLY A 129 -18.72 5.63 -17.87
C GLY A 129 -18.87 6.99 -17.20
N ASN A 130 -20.12 7.38 -16.93
CA ASN A 130 -20.46 8.62 -16.22
C ASN A 130 -21.19 8.37 -14.90
N GLN A 131 -21.04 7.17 -14.33
CA GLN A 131 -21.82 6.70 -13.17
C GLN A 131 -20.88 6.49 -11.99
N CYS A 132 -21.28 6.98 -10.82
CA CYS A 132 -20.50 6.97 -9.59
C CYS A 132 -21.26 6.20 -8.51
N LEU A 133 -20.51 5.54 -7.62
CA LEU A 133 -21.03 5.13 -6.32
C LEU A 133 -21.63 6.35 -5.61
N ASP A 134 -22.87 6.24 -5.16
CA ASP A 134 -23.66 7.35 -4.64
C ASP A 134 -24.42 6.94 -3.37
N ASP A 135 -24.26 7.75 -2.32
CA ASP A 135 -25.01 7.66 -1.08
C ASP A 135 -26.26 8.57 -1.13
N SER A 136 -27.36 8.02 -1.67
CA SER A 136 -28.66 8.71 -1.75
C SER A 136 -29.21 9.14 -0.39
N GLY A 137 -28.73 8.55 0.71
CA GLY A 137 -29.29 8.68 2.05
C GLY A 137 -30.31 7.60 2.38
N SER A 138 -31.05 7.09 1.39
CA SER A 138 -31.95 5.92 1.51
C SER A 138 -31.25 4.59 1.22
N GLY A 139 -30.05 4.62 0.66
CA GLY A 139 -29.29 3.44 0.27
C GLY A 139 -28.16 3.79 -0.69
N LEU A 140 -27.30 2.81 -0.97
CA LEU A 140 -26.29 2.95 -2.01
C LEU A 140 -26.89 2.68 -3.38
N GLN A 141 -26.43 3.45 -4.35
CA GLN A 141 -26.83 3.33 -5.74
C GLN A 141 -25.66 3.71 -6.67
N THR A 142 -25.81 3.48 -7.96
CA THR A 142 -25.12 4.27 -8.98
C THR A 142 -25.89 5.54 -9.30
N TRP A 143 -25.17 6.64 -9.51
CA TRP A 143 -25.76 7.88 -10.02
C TRP A 143 -24.78 8.63 -10.91
N GLN A 144 -25.29 9.44 -11.82
CA GLN A 144 -24.46 10.26 -12.70
C GLN A 144 -23.44 11.07 -11.89
N CYS A 145 -22.16 10.86 -12.19
CA CYS A 145 -21.05 11.56 -11.58
C CYS A 145 -21.24 13.06 -11.75
N THR A 146 -21.29 13.78 -10.63
CA THR A 146 -21.53 15.22 -10.61
C THR A 146 -20.44 15.89 -9.78
N THR A 147 -19.71 16.82 -10.39
CA THR A 147 -18.69 17.62 -9.70
C THR A 147 -19.30 18.37 -8.52
N GLY A 148 -18.64 18.33 -7.37
CA GLY A 148 -19.13 18.96 -6.13
C GLY A 148 -20.24 18.20 -5.40
N ASN A 149 -20.78 17.10 -5.96
CA ASN A 149 -21.71 16.25 -5.22
C ASN A 149 -20.95 15.44 -4.16
N THR A 150 -21.12 15.83 -2.90
CA THR A 150 -20.46 15.18 -1.75
C THR A 150 -20.99 13.78 -1.47
N ASN A 151 -22.23 13.47 -1.88
CA ASN A 151 -22.81 12.13 -1.68
C ASN A 151 -22.13 11.05 -2.54
N GLN A 152 -21.25 11.46 -3.47
CA GLN A 152 -20.47 10.56 -4.34
C GLN A 152 -19.01 10.42 -3.89
N ILE A 153 -18.64 11.05 -2.78
CA ILE A 153 -17.27 11.02 -2.25
C ILE A 153 -17.17 9.92 -1.19
N PHE A 154 -16.24 9.00 -1.41
CA PHE A 154 -15.95 7.86 -0.55
C PHE A 154 -14.47 7.80 -0.22
N TYR A 155 -14.17 7.84 1.07
CA TYR A 155 -12.81 7.80 1.57
C TYR A 155 -12.43 6.40 2.03
N THR A 156 -11.14 6.11 2.06
CA THR A 156 -10.61 4.88 2.63
C THR A 156 -9.97 5.16 3.99
N ARG A 157 -10.11 4.22 4.93
CA ARG A 157 -9.34 4.23 6.18
C ARG A 157 -9.06 2.82 6.69
N ALA A 158 -8.10 2.73 7.59
CA ALA A 158 -7.94 1.56 8.44
C ALA A 158 -9.18 1.33 9.32
N PRO A 159 -9.58 0.06 9.60
CA PRO A 159 -10.58 -0.23 10.63
C PRO A 159 -10.14 0.34 11.99
N THR A 160 -11.08 0.81 12.81
CA THR A 160 -10.78 1.33 14.16
C THR A 160 -11.06 0.24 15.20
N SER A 161 -10.03 -0.24 15.89
CA SER A 161 -10.14 -1.26 16.94
C SER A 161 -10.69 -0.67 18.25
N THR A 162 -11.89 -1.09 18.68
CA THR A 162 -12.33 -0.97 20.09
C THR A 162 -11.72 -2.12 20.92
N SER A 163 -10.97 -1.76 21.97
CA SER A 163 -10.47 -2.57 23.13
C SER A 163 -11.00 -4.02 23.26
N SER A 164 -10.21 -5.11 23.32
CA SER A 164 -9.05 -5.45 24.18
C SER A 164 -8.38 -6.78 23.69
N PRO A 165 -7.35 -7.30 24.39
CA PRO A 165 -5.96 -7.46 23.94
C PRO A 165 -5.79 -8.57 22.87
N GLY A 166 -5.62 -8.14 21.63
CA GLY A 166 -5.47 -9.01 20.46
C GLY A 166 -5.45 -8.14 19.22
N SER A 167 -4.39 -7.34 19.11
CA SER A 167 -4.19 -6.21 18.21
C SER A 167 -4.66 -6.45 16.76
N ASN A 168 -5.75 -5.81 16.35
CA ASN A 168 -6.11 -5.56 14.95
C ASN A 168 -5.55 -4.21 14.51
N ASN A 169 -4.70 -4.12 13.48
CA ASN A 169 -4.74 -3.01 12.51
C ASN A 169 -3.88 -3.26 11.24
N PRO A 170 -4.10 -2.50 10.14
CA PRO A 170 -3.68 -2.88 8.80
C PRO A 170 -2.26 -2.41 8.50
N THR A 171 -1.32 -3.34 8.56
CA THR A 171 -0.08 -3.16 7.84
C THR A 171 0.31 -4.42 7.18
N LEU A 172 0.88 -4.24 5.99
CA LEU A 172 1.66 -5.25 5.33
C LEU A 172 0.85 -6.48 4.97
N PRO A 173 1.33 -7.26 4.01
CA PRO A 173 0.41 -8.01 3.20
C PRO A 173 -0.31 -9.05 4.06
N PRO A 174 -1.60 -9.28 3.75
CA PRO A 174 -2.50 -10.12 4.56
C PRO A 174 -2.05 -11.59 4.62
N ASP A 175 -0.96 -11.94 3.95
CA ASP A 175 -0.30 -13.25 3.93
C ASP A 175 0.60 -13.51 5.13
N ILE A 176 0.97 -12.50 5.94
CA ILE A 176 1.83 -12.68 7.11
C ILE A 176 0.97 -12.92 8.36
N PRO A 177 0.99 -14.11 8.98
CA PRO A 177 0.28 -14.38 10.23
C PRO A 177 0.66 -13.40 11.34
N TYR A 178 -0.20 -13.22 12.34
CA TYR A 178 0.19 -12.51 13.56
C TYR A 178 1.12 -13.36 14.41
N SER A 179 2.06 -12.71 15.09
CA SER A 179 2.96 -13.30 16.07
C SER A 179 2.91 -12.56 17.40
N THR A 180 3.72 -13.00 18.35
CA THR A 180 3.87 -12.40 19.68
C THR A 180 4.40 -10.96 19.56
N ILE A 181 3.75 -10.05 20.30
CA ILE A 181 4.22 -8.67 20.46
C ILE A 181 5.22 -8.64 21.61
N TYR A 182 6.35 -7.97 21.40
CA TYR A 182 7.38 -7.76 22.42
C TYR A 182 7.48 -6.28 22.74
N THR A 183 7.57 -5.94 24.02
CA THR A 183 7.79 -4.56 24.46
C THR A 183 9.23 -4.13 24.16
N ASP A 184 9.40 -2.84 23.93
CA ASP A 184 10.70 -2.23 23.69
C ASP A 184 11.47 -2.05 25.02
N PRO A 185 12.80 -2.14 25.01
CA PRO A 185 13.61 -1.79 26.18
C PRO A 185 13.56 -0.28 26.46
N ASP A 186 13.61 0.13 27.74
CA ASP A 186 13.45 1.53 28.22
C ASP A 186 14.31 2.61 27.52
N THR A 187 15.36 2.24 26.80
CA THR A 187 16.31 3.18 26.18
C THR A 187 16.41 3.07 24.66
N ARG A 188 15.70 2.14 24.02
CA ARG A 188 15.79 1.86 22.58
C ARG A 188 14.46 1.37 22.05
N ASP A 189 14.10 1.79 20.86
CA ASP A 189 12.79 1.53 20.30
C ASP A 189 12.89 0.62 19.09
N ARG A 190 11.87 -0.22 18.89
CA ARG A 190 11.64 -0.87 17.61
C ARG A 190 10.72 0.03 16.79
N LEU A 191 11.00 0.07 15.49
CA LEU A 191 10.09 0.70 14.53
C LEU A 191 9.10 -0.35 14.05
N HIS A 192 7.83 -0.19 14.39
CA HIS A 192 6.73 -1.06 14.00
C HIS A 192 6.02 -0.51 12.78
N ALA A 193 5.61 -1.36 11.86
CA ALA A 193 4.75 -0.96 10.74
C ALA A 193 3.31 -0.74 11.26
N LEU A 194 2.63 0.35 10.87
CA LEU A 194 1.30 0.77 11.36
C LEU A 194 0.23 -0.33 11.39
N GLY A 195 -0.06 -0.90 12.56
CA GLY A 195 -1.08 -1.96 12.73
C GLY A 195 -0.54 -3.37 12.96
N ARG A 196 0.77 -3.55 12.83
CA ARG A 196 1.46 -4.80 13.09
C ARG A 196 2.54 -4.59 14.15
N SER A 197 2.10 -4.52 15.42
CA SER A 197 3.01 -4.43 16.58
C SER A 197 3.92 -5.65 16.74
N ASP A 198 3.60 -6.76 16.08
CA ASP A 198 4.40 -7.98 16.03
C ASP A 198 5.44 -7.96 14.90
N LEU A 199 5.42 -6.93 14.04
CA LEU A 199 6.38 -6.72 12.97
C LEU A 199 7.30 -5.54 13.26
N CYS A 200 8.58 -5.70 12.92
CA CYS A 200 9.63 -4.77 13.24
C CYS A 200 10.56 -4.53 12.05
N VAL A 201 10.94 -3.27 11.86
CA VAL A 201 12.07 -2.90 11.00
C VAL A 201 13.32 -3.59 11.54
N SER A 202 14.02 -4.30 10.66
CA SER A 202 15.11 -5.19 11.04
C SER A 202 16.23 -5.13 10.02
N VAL A 203 17.45 -5.09 10.52
CA VAL A 203 18.66 -5.26 9.71
C VAL A 203 18.76 -6.74 9.31
N LEU A 204 18.75 -6.97 7.99
CA LEU A 204 18.80 -8.31 7.42
C LEU A 204 20.25 -8.81 7.32
N GLY A 205 20.43 -10.10 7.09
CA GLY A 205 21.77 -10.70 6.95
C GLY A 205 22.56 -10.87 8.25
N GLY A 206 21.99 -10.49 9.40
CA GLY A 206 22.51 -10.82 10.74
C GLY A 206 23.68 -9.99 11.25
N GLN A 207 24.12 -8.98 10.51
CA GLN A 207 25.29 -8.18 10.86
C GLN A 207 25.10 -6.71 10.50
N ALA A 208 25.53 -5.82 11.40
CA ALA A 208 25.61 -4.40 11.14
C ALA A 208 26.79 -4.09 10.20
N ARG A 209 26.49 -3.76 8.95
CA ARG A 209 27.47 -3.33 7.95
C ARG A 209 26.85 -2.35 6.97
N ALA A 210 27.68 -1.50 6.36
CA ALA A 210 27.22 -0.60 5.31
C ALA A 210 26.68 -1.42 4.11
N GLY A 211 25.55 -0.98 3.57
CA GLY A 211 24.81 -1.68 2.52
C GLY A 211 23.96 -2.86 3.01
N ALA A 212 23.93 -3.19 4.31
CA ALA A 212 23.03 -4.24 4.80
C ALA A 212 21.58 -3.84 4.51
N ALA A 213 20.82 -4.77 3.94
CA ALA A 213 19.41 -4.55 3.63
C ALA A 213 18.61 -4.38 4.92
N VAL A 214 17.55 -3.57 4.85
CA VAL A 214 16.60 -3.41 5.94
C VAL A 214 15.22 -3.81 5.45
N GLY A 215 14.53 -4.61 6.25
CA GLY A 215 13.21 -5.12 5.91
C GLY A 215 12.31 -5.21 7.14
N VAL A 216 11.10 -5.68 6.91
CA VAL A 216 10.14 -5.97 7.97
C VAL A 216 10.15 -7.47 8.27
N THR A 217 10.37 -7.82 9.53
CA THR A 217 10.36 -9.20 10.04
C THR A 217 9.47 -9.28 11.28
N TYR A 218 9.24 -10.47 11.83
CA TYR A 218 8.70 -10.54 13.19
C TYR A 218 9.67 -9.90 14.17
N CYS A 219 9.13 -9.21 15.15
CA CYS A 219 9.89 -8.78 16.32
C CYS A 219 10.40 -10.02 17.07
N VAL A 220 11.61 -9.95 17.62
CA VAL A 220 12.18 -11.01 18.46
C VAL A 220 12.19 -10.59 19.94
N PRO A 221 12.11 -11.52 20.90
CA PRO A 221 12.12 -11.18 22.33
C PRO A 221 13.40 -10.45 22.74
N ASN A 222 13.34 -9.66 23.81
CA ASN A 222 14.50 -8.91 24.34
C ASN A 222 15.67 -9.80 24.78
N SER A 223 15.43 -11.10 25.02
CA SER A 223 16.46 -12.09 25.32
C SER A 223 17.13 -12.70 24.08
N ASP A 224 16.61 -12.48 22.88
CA ASP A 224 17.18 -12.99 21.63
C ASP A 224 18.40 -12.17 21.23
N SER A 225 19.48 -12.83 20.81
CA SER A 225 20.72 -12.15 20.39
C SER A 225 20.52 -11.23 19.17
N ARG A 226 19.49 -11.48 18.36
CA ARG A 226 19.14 -10.71 17.17
C ARG A 226 18.32 -9.45 17.48
N VAL A 227 17.83 -9.26 18.71
CA VAL A 227 17.03 -8.07 19.06
C VAL A 227 17.82 -6.77 18.80
N SER A 228 19.13 -6.86 18.94
CA SER A 228 20.10 -5.81 18.69
C SER A 228 20.11 -5.28 17.24
N LEU A 229 19.53 -6.03 16.29
CA LEU A 229 19.34 -5.69 14.88
C LEU A 229 17.94 -5.10 14.57
N GLN A 230 17.07 -5.00 15.57
CA GLN A 230 15.71 -4.44 15.47
C GLN A 230 15.52 -3.18 16.31
N LEU A 231 16.52 -2.84 17.12
CA LEU A 231 16.48 -1.71 18.03
C LEU A 231 17.20 -0.51 17.42
N PHE A 232 16.56 0.65 17.50
CA PHE A 232 17.06 1.91 16.97
C PHE A 232 17.05 3.00 18.05
N ASP A 233 17.91 3.99 17.87
CA ASP A 233 17.89 5.25 18.63
C ASP A 233 17.29 6.35 17.75
N LEU A 234 16.09 6.79 18.13
CA LEU A 234 15.26 7.70 17.36
C LEU A 234 15.29 9.13 17.88
N TYR A 235 15.98 9.38 19.01
CA TYR A 235 15.88 10.62 19.77
C TYR A 235 16.15 11.86 18.91
N SER A 236 17.15 11.79 18.02
CA SER A 236 17.54 12.92 17.17
C SER A 236 16.50 13.27 16.08
N THR A 237 15.62 12.31 15.73
CA THR A 237 14.63 12.48 14.64
C THR A 237 13.36 13.23 15.06
N TYR A 238 13.12 13.37 16.36
CA TYR A 238 11.99 14.14 16.89
C TYR A 238 12.24 15.65 16.88
N SER A 239 13.47 16.07 16.55
CA SER A 239 13.80 17.48 16.38
C SER A 239 13.25 18.03 15.05
N ARG A 240 12.92 19.33 15.01
CA ARG A 240 12.45 19.99 13.77
C ARG A 240 13.47 19.99 12.63
N SER A 241 14.76 19.86 12.97
CA SER A 241 15.85 19.75 12.00
C SER A 241 16.01 18.36 11.41
N GLY A 242 15.30 17.35 11.94
CA GLY A 242 15.55 15.95 11.63
C GLY A 242 16.87 15.47 12.25
N GLY A 243 17.12 14.18 12.15
CA GLY A 243 18.35 13.56 12.66
C GLY A 243 18.56 12.14 12.16
N ARG A 244 19.63 11.51 12.62
CA ARG A 244 19.98 10.15 12.26
C ARG A 244 19.16 9.13 13.07
N ILE A 245 18.78 8.04 12.43
CA ILE A 245 18.25 6.85 13.09
C ILE A 245 19.42 5.89 13.29
N TYR A 246 19.96 5.81 14.49
CA TYR A 246 21.12 4.95 14.77
C TYR A 246 20.68 3.52 15.05
N LEU A 247 21.45 2.54 14.59
CA LEU A 247 21.30 1.18 15.07
C LEU A 247 21.77 1.11 16.53
N ALA A 248 20.95 0.52 17.41
CA ALA A 248 21.24 0.50 18.85
C ALA A 248 22.52 -0.27 19.20
N SER A 249 22.82 -1.33 18.44
CA SER A 249 23.97 -2.21 18.67
C SER A 249 25.30 -1.65 18.17
N ASP A 250 25.27 -0.76 17.18
CA ASP A 250 26.46 -0.10 16.63
C ASP A 250 26.10 1.29 16.11
N ARG A 251 26.44 2.32 16.89
CA ARG A 251 26.18 3.72 16.58
C ARG A 251 27.00 4.27 15.41
N ASN A 252 27.89 3.48 14.81
CA ASN A 252 28.53 3.85 13.55
C ASN A 252 27.60 3.65 12.35
N TYR A 253 26.52 2.87 12.49
CA TYR A 253 25.58 2.59 11.43
C TYR A 253 24.21 3.22 11.67
N CYS A 254 23.64 3.75 10.61
CA CYS A 254 22.38 4.48 10.61
C CYS A 254 21.48 3.99 9.47
N LEU A 255 20.16 4.05 9.70
CA LEU A 255 19.17 3.80 8.67
C LEU A 255 19.29 4.86 7.57
N SER A 256 19.34 4.44 6.32
CA SER A 256 19.51 5.33 5.18
C SER A 256 18.80 4.80 3.95
N THR A 257 18.55 5.70 3.00
CA THR A 257 17.99 5.39 1.69
C THR A 257 18.70 6.26 0.64
N PRO A 258 18.91 5.78 -0.60
CA PRO A 258 19.45 6.63 -1.65
C PRO A 258 18.47 7.73 -2.05
N ASP A 259 18.97 8.74 -2.77
CA ASP A 259 18.15 9.82 -3.29
C ASP A 259 17.10 9.31 -4.29
N GLY A 260 15.88 9.84 -4.18
CA GLY A 260 14.79 9.58 -5.11
C GLY A 260 13.78 8.52 -4.66
N ASN A 261 12.88 8.20 -5.58
CA ASN A 261 11.73 7.32 -5.37
C ASN A 261 12.09 5.86 -5.69
N GLY A 262 11.74 4.91 -4.81
CA GLY A 262 12.00 3.48 -4.96
C GLY A 262 13.39 3.02 -4.51
N GLY A 263 14.15 3.89 -3.83
CA GLY A 263 15.46 3.58 -3.30
C GLY A 263 15.38 2.58 -2.16
N GLY A 264 16.14 1.47 -2.22
CA GLY A 264 16.13 0.47 -1.15
C GLY A 264 16.72 1.02 0.15
N THR A 265 16.00 0.83 1.26
CA THR A 265 16.47 1.24 2.58
C THR A 265 17.54 0.26 3.08
N THR A 266 18.67 0.81 3.52
CA THR A 266 19.85 0.05 3.97
C THR A 266 20.43 0.65 5.24
N LEU A 267 21.31 -0.09 5.91
CA LEU A 267 22.26 0.52 6.83
C LEU A 267 23.39 1.19 6.04
N GLN A 268 23.78 2.38 6.46
CA GLN A 268 24.99 3.05 6.00
C GLN A 268 25.81 3.53 7.18
N ARG A 269 27.08 3.86 6.95
CA ARG A 269 27.83 4.58 7.99
C ARG A 269 27.14 5.92 8.26
N CYS A 270 27.08 6.34 9.51
CA CYS A 270 26.29 7.50 9.91
C CYS A 270 26.80 8.82 9.31
N ASP A 271 28.07 8.92 8.89
CA ASP A 271 28.61 10.05 8.14
C ASP A 271 28.08 10.11 6.69
N GLN A 272 27.64 8.97 6.14
CA GLN A 272 27.09 8.84 4.78
C GLN A 272 25.57 8.63 4.75
N ALA A 273 24.94 8.43 5.90
CA ALA A 273 23.51 8.20 6.01
C ALA A 273 22.70 9.46 5.66
N ARG A 274 21.37 9.30 5.59
CA ARG A 274 20.42 10.40 5.47
C ARG A 274 19.83 10.75 6.84
N ASP A 275 19.43 12.01 6.97
CA ASP A 275 18.66 12.47 8.11
C ASP A 275 17.18 12.19 7.89
N TRP A 276 16.47 11.93 8.98
CA TRP A 276 15.06 11.62 9.02
C TRP A 276 14.34 12.59 9.95
N THR A 277 13.16 13.02 9.54
CA THR A 277 12.25 13.83 10.36
C THR A 277 11.00 13.02 10.64
N TYR A 278 10.60 12.93 11.91
CA TYR A 278 9.35 12.27 12.28
C TYR A 278 8.19 13.27 12.35
N ASN A 279 7.03 12.89 11.79
CA ASN A 279 5.77 13.61 11.94
C ASN A 279 4.81 12.75 12.76
N ALA A 280 4.49 13.22 13.96
CA ALA A 280 3.62 12.50 14.88
C ALA A 280 2.15 12.51 14.45
N GLN A 281 1.69 13.52 13.70
CA GLN A 281 0.30 13.61 13.26
C GLN A 281 -0.09 12.51 12.27
N ASN A 282 0.86 12.08 11.43
CA ASN A 282 0.63 11.03 10.44
C ASN A 282 1.50 9.79 10.63
N GLN A 283 2.29 9.75 11.72
CA GLN A 283 3.16 8.65 12.10
C GLN A 283 4.13 8.23 11.00
N ARG A 284 4.78 9.20 10.33
CA ARG A 284 5.71 8.93 9.21
C ARG A 284 7.11 9.47 9.47
N TRP A 285 8.11 8.76 8.96
CA TRP A 285 9.48 9.24 8.85
C TRP A 285 9.76 9.72 7.43
N PHE A 286 10.10 11.00 7.31
CA PHE A 286 10.45 11.69 6.07
C PHE A 286 11.96 11.69 5.92
N VAL A 287 12.46 11.49 4.71
CA VAL A 287 13.85 11.80 4.41
C VAL A 287 13.99 13.33 4.43
N SER A 288 14.88 13.85 5.27
CA SER A 288 15.03 15.29 5.48
C SER A 288 15.37 16.01 4.19
N GLY A 289 14.66 17.11 3.92
CA GLY A 289 14.84 17.91 2.70
C GLY A 289 14.25 17.31 1.43
N THR A 290 13.47 16.22 1.51
CA THR A 290 12.80 15.62 0.34
C THR A 290 11.29 15.46 0.56
N THR A 291 10.59 14.96 -0.46
CA THR A 291 9.17 14.59 -0.41
C THR A 291 8.95 13.08 -0.27
N THR A 292 10.00 12.34 0.11
CA THR A 292 9.95 10.87 0.23
C THR A 292 9.89 10.42 1.69
N CYS A 293 9.11 9.39 1.95
CA CYS A 293 8.90 8.76 3.24
C CYS A 293 9.54 7.37 3.25
N LEU A 294 9.83 6.87 4.46
CA LEU A 294 10.05 5.44 4.65
C LEU A 294 8.78 4.71 4.21
N ASP A 295 8.94 3.67 3.40
CA ASP A 295 7.84 2.94 2.79
C ASP A 295 8.17 1.46 2.79
N VAL A 296 7.16 0.63 3.00
CA VAL A 296 7.30 -0.80 2.78
C VAL A 296 6.91 -1.15 1.36
N ARG A 297 7.86 -1.75 0.64
CA ARG A 297 7.69 -2.10 -0.76
C ARG A 297 6.67 -3.23 -0.94
N ALA A 298 5.45 -2.87 -1.33
CA ALA A 298 4.31 -3.78 -1.38
C ALA A 298 4.54 -5.03 -2.23
N GLU A 299 5.20 -4.89 -3.38
CA GLU A 299 5.50 -5.96 -4.33
C GLU A 299 6.76 -6.77 -4.00
N SER A 300 7.51 -6.40 -2.96
CA SER A 300 8.67 -7.18 -2.57
C SER A 300 8.25 -8.56 -2.10
N ARG A 301 9.04 -9.58 -2.43
CA ARG A 301 8.81 -10.94 -1.93
C ARG A 301 9.56 -11.13 -0.63
N ALA A 302 9.16 -12.15 0.13
CA ALA A 302 9.94 -12.55 1.29
C ALA A 302 11.38 -12.84 0.87
N GLY A 303 12.32 -12.17 1.55
CA GLY A 303 13.75 -12.31 1.32
C GLY A 303 14.29 -13.35 2.30
N ASN A 304 14.85 -14.44 1.79
CA ASN A 304 15.49 -15.45 2.62
C ASN A 304 16.92 -15.02 2.98
N GLU A 305 17.03 -14.02 3.85
CA GLU A 305 18.31 -13.63 4.44
C GLU A 305 18.43 -14.22 5.86
N SER A 306 19.46 -15.00 6.12
CA SER A 306 19.73 -15.52 7.47
C SER A 306 20.36 -14.43 8.35
N PRO A 307 20.04 -14.33 9.65
CA PRO A 307 19.12 -15.14 10.45
C PRO A 307 17.72 -14.51 10.60
N LEU A 308 17.45 -13.43 9.85
CA LEU A 308 16.19 -12.70 9.84
C LEU A 308 15.71 -12.54 8.39
N SER A 309 14.82 -13.44 7.96
CA SER A 309 14.20 -13.37 6.65
C SER A 309 13.16 -12.26 6.63
N SER A 310 13.26 -11.30 5.71
CA SER A 310 12.27 -10.24 5.58
C SER A 310 10.99 -10.77 4.98
N PHE A 311 9.84 -10.36 5.51
CA PHE A 311 8.59 -10.52 4.80
C PHE A 311 8.49 -9.54 3.63
N ARG A 312 8.94 -8.30 3.85
CA ARG A 312 8.99 -7.24 2.84
C ARG A 312 10.24 -6.40 3.06
N ILE A 313 10.79 -5.83 1.99
CA ILE A 313 11.93 -4.90 2.07
C ILE A 313 11.42 -3.46 2.18
N LEU A 314 12.22 -2.59 2.78
CA LEU A 314 11.92 -1.18 2.89
C LEU A 314 12.50 -0.39 1.73
N GLN A 315 11.87 0.73 1.41
CA GLN A 315 12.32 1.69 0.41
C GLN A 315 12.03 3.13 0.86
N SER A 316 12.60 4.13 0.18
CA SER A 316 12.02 5.46 0.11
C SER A 316 10.95 5.50 -0.97
N TRP A 317 9.81 6.12 -0.67
CA TRP A 317 8.79 6.39 -1.67
C TRP A 317 8.19 7.79 -1.50
N LEU A 318 7.61 8.37 -2.55
CA LEU A 318 6.85 9.62 -2.42
C LEU A 318 5.85 9.52 -1.26
N CYS A 319 5.85 10.52 -0.38
CA CYS A 319 4.95 10.57 0.76
C CYS A 319 3.50 10.73 0.28
N TYR A 320 2.61 9.86 0.74
CA TYR A 320 1.18 9.94 0.45
C TYR A 320 0.37 9.95 1.73
N ASP A 321 -0.67 10.78 1.74
CA ASP A 321 -1.61 10.77 2.83
C ASP A 321 -2.38 9.46 2.93
N ASN A 322 -2.58 9.04 4.19
CA ASN A 322 -3.24 7.81 4.59
C ASN A 322 -2.62 6.55 3.97
N SER A 323 -1.29 6.53 3.76
CA SER A 323 -0.57 5.32 3.30
C SER A 323 -0.11 4.48 4.49
N PRO A 324 -0.77 3.34 4.81
CA PRO A 324 -0.36 2.50 5.94
C PRO A 324 1.04 1.90 5.75
N ASN A 325 1.49 1.70 4.52
CA ASN A 325 2.84 1.21 4.22
C ASN A 325 3.92 2.27 4.49
N GLN A 326 3.55 3.53 4.74
CA GLN A 326 4.47 4.63 5.08
C GLN A 326 4.33 5.10 6.52
N SER A 327 3.45 4.44 7.28
CA SER A 327 3.23 4.76 8.67
C SER A 327 3.92 3.72 9.52
N PHE A 328 4.69 4.21 10.47
CA PHE A 328 5.42 3.40 11.42
C PHE A 328 5.19 4.01 12.82
N TYR A 329 5.43 3.27 13.88
CA TYR A 329 5.32 3.79 15.24
C TYR A 329 6.25 3.05 16.19
N VAL A 330 6.47 3.65 17.34
CA VAL A 330 7.12 3.03 18.49
C VAL A 330 6.03 2.64 19.48
N LEU A 331 6.22 1.54 20.21
CA LEU A 331 5.30 1.19 21.28
C LEU A 331 5.46 2.17 22.46
N PRO A 332 4.38 2.53 23.16
CA PRO A 332 4.51 3.27 24.41
C PRO A 332 5.18 2.38 25.47
N ASN A 333 6.23 2.91 26.12
CA ASN A 333 6.83 2.33 27.32
C ASN A 333 5.98 2.62 28.57
#